data_AF-A0A6I1FZ65-F1
#
_entry.id   AF-A0A6I1FZ65-F1
#
_cell.length_a   1.000
_cell.length_b   1.000
_cell.length_c   1.000
_cell.angle_alpha   90.00
_cell.angle_beta   90.00
_cell.angle_gamma   90.00
#
_symmetry.space_group_name_H-M   'P 1'
#
loop_
_entity.id
_entity.type
_entity.pdbx_description
1 polymer ?
#
loop_
_entity_poly.entity_id
_entity_poly.type
_entity_poly.pdbx_seq_one_letter_code
_entity_poly.pdbx_strand_id
1 'polypeptide(L)'
;MNIQTIVGMGLFLFYIFIQWPMLEPAETLLLLSVLLFVPLTQQLTGRQKRDRTKLPLIGFLSLFYPLAAFSAVFAVTVDTALLALIWFVYTLIVSLSGLLPLLEGGVRPISETAIDSGLIYLGLGGFWFFAYTADLSVMHFSKEMILLTAVHFHYSAFIIPVICGLLGRKWQKKSCIYAMITAVIILSPMTIAMGITYSRWIEFLAVFIYAAALYGYGFFVFKTKFHNKWAKGLLSVSAAVLLITILFSFIYASGRVDLTEGLTNRMEQFRSVCFDDRKLAPGIIDFYENTNDYQLKANIQWVFWFKPFAFIYEKISRHIQQTQRASLSNNILLSSCDQPLKGRMCLMLFC
;
A
#
# COMPACT_ATOMS: atom_id res chain seq x y z
N MET A 1 7.21 -23.85 13.93
CA MET A 1 6.36 -22.76 13.42
C MET A 1 5.08 -22.77 14.24
N ASN A 2 4.51 -21.64 14.66
CA ASN A 2 3.25 -21.66 15.43
C ASN A 2 2.07 -22.09 14.53
N ILE A 3 1.02 -22.65 15.13
CA ILE A 3 -0.18 -23.14 14.42
C ILE A 3 -0.82 -22.07 13.54
N GLN A 4 -0.83 -20.82 13.98
CA GLN A 4 -1.37 -19.68 13.24
C GLN A 4 -0.67 -19.41 11.92
N THR A 5 0.66 -19.47 11.91
CA THR A 5 1.45 -19.27 10.70
C THR A 5 1.21 -20.41 9.72
N ILE A 6 1.01 -21.63 10.21
CA ILE A 6 0.67 -22.78 9.37
C ILE A 6 -0.72 -22.58 8.76
N VAL A 7 -1.71 -22.20 9.56
CA VAL A 7 -3.07 -21.87 9.09
C VAL A 7 -3.02 -20.76 8.05
N GLY A 8 -2.33 -19.65 8.35
CA GLY A 8 -2.19 -18.53 7.44
C GLY A 8 -1.49 -18.90 6.12
N MET A 9 -0.45 -19.73 6.17
CA MET A 9 0.21 -20.23 4.97
C MET A 9 -0.71 -21.13 4.14
N GLY A 10 -1.47 -22.02 4.78
CA GLY A 10 -2.48 -22.83 4.10
C GLY A 10 -3.56 -21.99 3.44
N LEU A 11 -4.08 -20.98 4.14
CA LEU A 11 -5.08 -20.03 3.62
C LEU A 11 -4.54 -19.20 2.46
N PHE A 12 -3.30 -18.74 2.54
CA PHE A 12 -2.69 -17.95 1.47
C PHE A 12 -2.50 -18.79 0.21
N LEU A 13 -1.99 -20.02 0.35
CA LEU A 13 -1.86 -20.95 -0.79
C LEU A 13 -3.23 -21.31 -1.39
N PHE A 14 -4.23 -21.51 -0.54
CA PHE A 14 -5.62 -21.75 -0.97
C PHE A 14 -6.20 -20.56 -1.74
N TYR A 15 -5.99 -19.33 -1.26
CA TYR A 15 -6.38 -18.10 -1.96
C TYR A 15 -5.72 -18.01 -3.33
N ILE A 16 -4.39 -18.19 -3.41
CA ILE A 16 -3.64 -18.17 -4.67
C ILE A 16 -4.17 -19.24 -5.64
N PHE A 17 -4.47 -20.44 -5.15
CA PHE A 17 -4.98 -21.52 -5.98
C PHE A 17 -6.36 -21.22 -6.56
N ILE A 18 -7.29 -20.69 -5.74
CA ILE A 18 -8.65 -20.35 -6.18
C ILE A 18 -8.66 -19.15 -7.13
N GLN A 19 -7.88 -18.12 -6.81
CA GLN A 19 -7.91 -16.85 -7.52
C GLN A 19 -6.86 -16.74 -8.63
N TRP A 20 -6.10 -17.81 -8.91
CA TRP A 20 -5.01 -17.84 -9.90
C TRP A 20 -5.28 -17.06 -11.21
N PRO A 21 -6.44 -17.22 -11.89
CA PRO A 21 -6.67 -16.54 -13.16
C PRO A 21 -6.98 -15.03 -13.01
N MET A 22 -7.33 -14.56 -11.81
CA MET A 22 -7.83 -13.21 -11.53
C MET A 22 -7.11 -12.56 -10.35
N LEU A 23 -5.84 -12.93 -10.09
CA LEU A 23 -5.09 -12.40 -8.96
C LEU A 23 -4.85 -10.90 -9.11
N GLU A 24 -5.41 -10.13 -8.20
CA GLU A 24 -5.05 -8.73 -8.05
C GLU A 24 -3.76 -8.62 -7.21
N PRO A 25 -2.69 -7.96 -7.71
CA PRO A 25 -1.42 -7.88 -6.99
C PRO A 25 -1.53 -7.18 -5.64
N ALA A 26 -2.32 -6.11 -5.53
CA ALA A 26 -2.46 -5.34 -4.30
C ALA A 26 -3.20 -6.12 -3.21
N GLU A 27 -4.30 -6.80 -3.55
CA GLU A 27 -5.01 -7.71 -2.64
C GLU A 27 -4.12 -8.88 -2.21
N THR A 28 -3.36 -9.44 -3.15
CA THR A 28 -2.43 -10.54 -2.86
C THR A 28 -1.36 -10.10 -1.85
N LEU A 29 -0.79 -8.91 -2.03
CA LEU A 29 0.18 -8.33 -1.07
C LEU A 29 -0.48 -8.05 0.28
N LEU A 30 -1.71 -7.53 0.31
CA LEU A 30 -2.46 -7.32 1.54
C LEU A 30 -2.65 -8.64 2.30
N LEU A 31 -3.18 -9.67 1.64
CA LEU A 31 -3.43 -10.98 2.23
C LEU A 31 -2.14 -11.68 2.66
N LEU A 32 -1.03 -11.49 1.95
CA LEU A 32 0.28 -11.97 2.38
C LEU A 32 0.65 -11.42 3.76
N SER A 33 0.43 -10.12 4.00
CA SER A 33 0.72 -9.52 5.30
C SER A 33 -0.24 -9.99 6.39
N VAL A 34 -1.54 -9.97 6.10
CA VAL A 34 -2.63 -10.44 6.98
C VAL A 34 -2.36 -11.88 7.45
N LEU A 35 -2.02 -12.78 6.51
CA LEU A 35 -1.96 -14.21 6.77
C LEU A 35 -0.59 -14.72 7.25
N LEU A 36 0.51 -14.06 6.88
CA LEU A 36 1.85 -14.49 7.28
C LEU A 36 2.51 -13.51 8.25
N PHE A 37 2.56 -12.22 7.93
CA PHE A 37 3.36 -11.27 8.72
C PHE A 37 2.71 -10.89 10.06
N VAL A 38 1.39 -10.79 10.14
CA VAL A 38 0.69 -10.56 11.41
C VAL A 38 0.95 -11.66 12.45
N PRO A 39 0.71 -12.97 12.20
CA PRO A 39 0.99 -13.99 13.20
C PRO A 39 2.49 -14.15 13.49
N LEU A 40 3.36 -13.93 12.49
CA LEU A 40 4.82 -13.99 12.68
C LEU A 40 5.32 -12.89 13.63
N THR A 41 4.86 -11.65 13.46
CA THR A 41 5.24 -10.53 14.33
C THR A 41 4.72 -10.74 15.76
N GLN A 42 3.50 -11.25 15.93
CA GLN A 42 2.97 -11.64 17.25
C GLN A 42 3.85 -12.70 17.92
N GLN A 43 4.31 -13.70 17.17
CA GLN A 43 5.21 -14.73 17.69
C GLN A 43 6.58 -14.15 18.11
N LEU A 44 7.13 -13.23 17.31
CA LEU A 44 8.43 -12.61 17.56
C LEU A 44 8.40 -11.63 18.74
N THR A 45 7.31 -10.87 18.87
CA THR A 45 7.16 -9.87 19.94
C THR A 45 6.75 -10.51 21.28
N GLY A 46 5.97 -11.59 21.26
CA GLY A 46 5.52 -12.30 22.47
C GLY A 46 6.57 -13.16 23.17
N ARG A 47 7.64 -13.59 22.47
CA ARG A 47 8.66 -14.50 23.02
C ARG A 47 9.71 -13.85 23.93
N GLN A 48 9.82 -12.52 23.97
CA GLN A 48 10.88 -11.85 24.72
C GLN A 48 10.30 -10.94 25.80
N LYS A 49 10.38 -11.41 27.06
CA LYS A 49 10.35 -10.63 28.32
C LYS A 49 9.32 -9.48 28.38
N ARG A 50 8.18 -9.62 27.70
CA ARG A 50 7.03 -8.73 27.85
C ARG A 50 6.28 -9.24 29.08
N ASP A 51 5.93 -8.29 29.95
CA ASP A 51 5.39 -8.47 31.29
C ASP A 51 4.39 -9.65 31.40
N ARG A 52 4.48 -10.44 32.49
CA ARG A 52 3.67 -11.67 32.69
C ARG A 52 2.16 -11.38 32.62
N THR A 53 1.77 -10.14 32.86
CA THR A 53 0.41 -9.58 32.75
C THR A 53 -0.20 -9.67 31.34
N LYS A 54 0.61 -9.75 30.28
CA LYS A 54 0.13 -9.73 28.88
C LYS A 54 -0.03 -11.11 28.24
N LEU A 55 0.37 -12.19 28.91
CA LEU A 55 0.15 -13.57 28.44
C LEU A 55 -1.33 -13.91 28.13
N PRO A 56 -2.33 -13.53 28.96
CA PRO A 56 -3.73 -13.85 28.64
C PRO A 56 -4.23 -13.15 27.37
N LEU A 57 -3.81 -11.91 27.12
CA LEU A 57 -4.18 -11.17 25.91
C LEU A 57 -3.54 -11.80 24.65
N ILE A 58 -2.29 -12.24 24.74
CA ILE A 58 -1.62 -12.95 23.64
C ILE A 58 -2.33 -14.29 23.38
N GLY A 59 -2.72 -15.03 24.43
CA GLY A 59 -3.50 -16.26 24.30
C GLY A 59 -4.86 -16.02 23.64
N PHE A 60 -5.58 -14.96 24.04
CA PHE A 60 -6.84 -14.57 23.43
C PHE A 60 -6.68 -14.22 21.93
N LEU A 61 -5.74 -13.33 21.59
CA LEU A 61 -5.42 -12.99 20.20
C LEU A 61 -5.01 -14.23 19.40
N SER A 62 -4.38 -15.20 20.06
CA SER A 62 -3.93 -16.41 19.41
C SER A 62 -5.05 -17.34 18.99
N LEU A 63 -6.11 -17.39 19.81
CA LEU A 63 -7.27 -18.24 19.63
C LEU A 63 -8.19 -17.71 18.52
N PHE A 64 -8.38 -16.38 18.46
CA PHE A 64 -9.26 -15.74 17.49
C PHE A 64 -8.60 -15.45 16.13
N TYR A 65 -7.28 -15.55 16.04
CA TYR A 65 -6.55 -15.31 14.79
C TYR A 65 -7.08 -16.13 13.59
N PRO A 66 -7.29 -17.46 13.68
CA PRO A 66 -7.79 -18.24 12.55
C PRO A 66 -9.12 -17.70 12.03
N LEU A 67 -10.07 -17.38 12.91
CA LEU A 67 -11.37 -16.84 12.52
C LEU A 67 -11.23 -15.51 11.77
N ALA A 68 -10.39 -14.60 12.27
CA ALA A 68 -10.13 -13.32 11.62
C ALA A 68 -9.39 -13.49 10.28
N ALA A 69 -8.43 -14.41 10.20
CA ALA A 69 -7.70 -14.73 8.97
C ALA A 69 -8.62 -15.30 7.89
N PHE A 70 -9.50 -16.24 8.27
CA PHE A 70 -10.55 -16.75 7.38
C PHE A 70 -11.47 -15.61 6.92
N SER A 71 -11.96 -14.76 7.84
CA SER A 71 -12.84 -13.67 7.46
C SER A 71 -12.18 -12.69 6.49
N ALA A 72 -10.89 -12.39 6.66
CA ALA A 72 -10.14 -11.51 5.76
C ALA A 72 -10.03 -12.08 4.33
N VAL A 73 -9.72 -13.38 4.18
CA VAL A 73 -9.67 -14.03 2.85
C VAL A 73 -11.03 -13.98 2.19
N PHE A 74 -12.09 -14.36 2.92
CA PHE A 74 -13.43 -14.36 2.35
C PHE A 74 -13.94 -12.94 2.04
N ALA A 75 -13.56 -11.95 2.84
CA ALA A 75 -13.90 -10.54 2.59
C ALA A 75 -13.40 -10.05 1.23
N VAL A 76 -12.18 -10.44 0.85
CA VAL A 76 -11.60 -10.15 -0.47
C VAL A 76 -12.32 -10.95 -1.56
N THR A 77 -12.47 -12.26 -1.38
CA THR A 77 -13.02 -13.12 -2.45
C THR A 77 -14.51 -12.92 -2.73
N VAL A 78 -15.28 -12.42 -1.76
CA VAL A 78 -16.74 -12.23 -1.84
C VAL A 78 -17.11 -10.73 -1.79
N ASP A 79 -16.13 -9.83 -1.73
CA ASP A 79 -16.31 -8.37 -1.63
C ASP A 79 -17.33 -7.97 -0.55
N THR A 80 -17.17 -8.51 0.66
CA THR A 80 -18.14 -8.36 1.76
C THR A 80 -17.54 -7.62 2.96
N ALA A 81 -17.99 -6.38 3.17
CA ALA A 81 -17.58 -5.51 4.27
C ALA A 81 -17.77 -6.11 5.68
N LEU A 82 -18.82 -6.91 5.89
CA LEU A 82 -19.09 -7.54 7.19
C LEU A 82 -17.97 -8.51 7.60
N LEU A 83 -17.37 -9.21 6.64
CA LEU A 83 -16.26 -10.13 6.90
C LEU A 83 -14.95 -9.37 7.15
N ALA A 84 -14.74 -8.24 6.46
CA ALA A 84 -13.62 -7.36 6.72
C ALA A 84 -13.74 -6.68 8.10
N LEU A 85 -14.96 -6.41 8.58
CA LEU A 85 -15.19 -5.86 9.91
C LEU A 85 -14.67 -6.80 11.01
N ILE A 86 -14.79 -8.12 10.84
CA ILE A 86 -14.25 -9.11 11.78
C ILE A 86 -12.71 -8.97 11.86
N TRP A 87 -12.04 -8.83 10.71
CA TRP A 87 -10.60 -8.58 10.67
C TRP A 87 -10.25 -7.22 11.28
N PHE A 88 -11.00 -6.17 10.98
CA PHE A 88 -10.77 -4.85 11.54
C PHE A 88 -10.87 -4.87 13.07
N VAL A 89 -11.93 -5.46 13.63
CA VAL A 89 -12.07 -5.63 15.09
C VAL A 89 -10.89 -6.40 15.67
N TYR A 90 -10.44 -7.48 15.02
CA TYR A 90 -9.25 -8.21 15.44
C TYR A 90 -8.01 -7.30 15.50
N THR A 91 -7.74 -6.53 14.44
CA THR A 91 -6.60 -5.60 14.41
C THR A 91 -6.71 -4.47 15.42
N LEU A 92 -7.91 -4.00 15.76
CA LEU A 92 -8.13 -3.03 16.84
C LEU A 92 -7.73 -3.62 18.20
N ILE A 93 -8.11 -4.86 18.48
CA ILE A 93 -7.73 -5.53 19.73
C ILE A 93 -6.20 -5.71 19.80
N VAL A 94 -5.55 -6.03 18.67
CA VAL A 94 -4.08 -6.06 18.58
C VAL A 94 -3.48 -4.68 18.84
N SER A 95 -4.05 -3.62 18.26
CA SER A 95 -3.60 -2.23 18.41
C SER A 95 -3.63 -1.76 19.86
N LEU A 96 -4.63 -2.18 20.65
CA LEU A 96 -4.69 -1.91 22.09
C LEU A 96 -3.46 -2.46 22.83
N SER A 97 -2.91 -3.60 22.41
CA SER A 97 -1.71 -4.17 23.03
C SER A 97 -0.43 -3.34 22.82
N GLY A 98 -0.42 -2.49 21.79
CA GLY A 98 0.61 -1.48 21.52
C GLY A 98 0.29 -0.11 22.12
N LEU A 99 -0.98 0.23 22.31
CA LEU A 99 -1.41 1.52 22.88
C LEU A 99 -1.30 1.57 24.41
N LEU A 100 -1.83 0.56 25.12
CA LEU A 100 -1.80 0.49 26.58
C LEU A 100 -0.41 0.73 27.20
N PRO A 101 0.68 0.11 26.70
CA PRO A 101 2.01 0.36 27.21
C PRO A 101 2.46 1.83 27.02
N LEU A 102 2.07 2.52 25.94
CA LEU A 102 2.43 3.93 25.76
C LEU A 102 1.67 4.85 26.72
N LEU A 103 0.45 4.47 27.13
CA LEU A 103 -0.39 5.24 28.06
C LEU A 103 0.01 5.05 29.53
N GLU A 104 0.59 3.90 29.90
CA GLU A 104 1.11 3.62 31.25
C GLU A 104 2.25 4.59 31.68
N GLY A 105 2.81 5.35 30.74
CA GLY A 105 3.85 6.34 31.00
C GLY A 105 5.24 5.76 31.23
N GLY A 106 6.21 6.66 31.43
CA GLY A 106 7.62 6.35 31.68
C GLY A 106 8.54 6.40 30.45
N VAL A 107 9.85 6.53 30.70
CA VAL A 107 10.86 6.54 29.64
C VAL A 107 11.12 5.11 29.16
N ARG A 108 10.66 4.80 27.95
CA ARG A 108 10.83 3.49 27.32
C ARG A 108 11.93 3.55 26.25
N PRO A 109 12.66 2.44 26.03
CA PRO A 109 13.57 2.37 24.90
C PRO A 109 12.80 2.59 23.60
N ILE A 110 13.34 3.40 22.70
CA ILE A 110 12.76 3.68 21.38
C ILE A 110 12.48 2.39 20.57
N SER A 111 13.22 1.31 20.85
CA SER A 111 13.00 -0.01 20.26
C SER A 111 11.67 -0.63 20.67
N GLU A 112 11.24 -0.45 21.92
CA GLU A 112 9.93 -0.93 22.38
C GLU A 112 8.82 -0.03 21.84
N THR A 113 9.03 1.29 21.85
CA THR A 113 8.10 2.25 21.23
C THR A 113 7.87 1.94 19.76
N ALA A 114 8.91 1.55 19.00
CA ALA A 114 8.77 1.19 17.59
C ALA A 114 7.88 -0.05 17.38
N ILE A 115 8.03 -1.07 18.24
CA ILE A 115 7.19 -2.28 18.20
C ILE A 115 5.74 -1.91 18.54
N ASP A 116 5.55 -1.13 19.59
CA ASP A 116 4.24 -0.69 20.06
C ASP A 116 3.53 0.17 19.01
N SER A 117 4.23 1.11 18.39
CA SER A 117 3.72 1.92 17.27
C SER A 117 3.33 1.08 16.06
N GLY A 118 4.12 0.08 15.69
CA GLY A 118 3.76 -0.84 14.61
C GLY A 118 2.45 -1.58 14.88
N LEU A 119 2.25 -2.08 16.10
CA LEU A 119 1.00 -2.71 16.51
C LEU A 119 -0.18 -1.74 16.47
N ILE A 120 0.04 -0.47 16.83
CA ILE A 120 -1.00 0.57 16.72
C ILE A 120 -1.41 0.77 15.25
N TYR A 121 -0.41 0.92 14.37
CA TYR A 121 -0.62 1.11 12.93
C TYR A 121 -1.32 -0.07 12.25
N LEU A 122 -1.19 -1.29 12.77
CA LEU A 122 -1.96 -2.43 12.27
C LEU A 122 -3.48 -2.21 12.39
N GLY A 123 -3.94 -1.53 13.45
CA GLY A 123 -5.35 -1.15 13.59
C GLY A 123 -5.82 -0.18 12.49
N LEU A 124 -4.98 0.77 12.10
CA LEU A 124 -5.24 1.64 10.95
C LEU A 124 -5.22 0.84 9.64
N GLY A 125 -4.31 -0.14 9.50
CA GLY A 125 -4.32 -1.06 8.37
C GLY A 125 -5.64 -1.83 8.25
N GLY A 126 -6.18 -2.34 9.36
CA GLY A 126 -7.49 -2.99 9.38
C GLY A 126 -8.63 -2.05 9.01
N PHE A 127 -8.59 -0.79 9.44
CA PHE A 127 -9.57 0.23 9.04
C PHE A 127 -9.56 0.46 7.53
N TRP A 128 -8.38 0.65 6.94
CA TRP A 128 -8.24 0.87 5.50
C TRP A 128 -8.66 -0.34 4.67
N PHE A 129 -8.38 -1.55 5.15
CA PHE A 129 -8.89 -2.76 4.50
C PHE A 129 -10.42 -2.88 4.59
N PHE A 130 -11.01 -2.58 5.75
CA PHE A 130 -12.47 -2.50 5.87
C PHE A 130 -13.06 -1.46 4.92
N ALA A 131 -12.50 -0.25 4.88
CA ALA A 131 -12.92 0.82 3.99
C ALA A 131 -12.87 0.41 2.50
N TYR A 132 -11.85 -0.35 2.10
CA TYR A 132 -11.75 -0.92 0.75
C TYR A 132 -12.93 -1.84 0.42
N THR A 133 -13.21 -2.83 1.26
CA THR A 133 -14.32 -3.79 1.02
C THR A 133 -15.72 -3.19 1.22
N ALA A 134 -15.80 -2.06 1.92
CA ALA A 134 -17.04 -1.32 2.15
C ALA A 134 -17.28 -0.22 1.11
N ASP A 135 -16.38 -0.09 0.11
CA ASP A 135 -16.43 0.93 -0.93
C ASP A 135 -16.60 2.37 -0.36
N LEU A 136 -15.94 2.63 0.78
CA LEU A 136 -16.02 3.92 1.45
C LEU A 136 -15.10 4.94 0.78
N SER A 137 -15.62 6.07 0.34
CA SER A 137 -14.81 7.16 -0.25
C SER A 137 -14.13 8.04 0.82
N VAL A 138 -13.11 7.49 1.49
CA VAL A 138 -12.34 8.23 2.50
C VAL A 138 -11.40 9.24 1.83
N MET A 139 -11.44 10.51 2.23
CA MET A 139 -10.60 11.60 1.68
C MET A 139 -10.70 11.77 0.15
N HIS A 140 -11.85 11.40 -0.45
CA HIS A 140 -12.05 11.39 -1.91
C HIS A 140 -11.07 10.49 -2.69
N PHE A 141 -10.49 9.49 -2.02
CA PHE A 141 -9.61 8.52 -2.67
C PHE A 141 -10.41 7.52 -3.52
N SER A 142 -9.80 7.06 -4.63
CA SER A 142 -10.34 5.95 -5.41
C SER A 142 -10.21 4.62 -4.65
N LYS A 143 -10.97 3.59 -5.05
CA LYS A 143 -10.93 2.27 -4.39
C LYS A 143 -9.51 1.68 -4.40
N GLU A 144 -8.75 1.89 -5.47
CA GLU A 144 -7.37 1.46 -5.62
C GLU A 144 -6.42 2.19 -4.66
N MET A 145 -6.59 3.50 -4.48
CA MET A 145 -5.80 4.28 -3.52
C MET A 145 -6.07 3.83 -2.08
N ILE A 146 -7.32 3.48 -1.76
CA ILE A 146 -7.70 2.93 -0.45
C ILE A 146 -7.05 1.56 -0.23
N LEU A 147 -7.08 0.68 -1.22
CA LEU A 147 -6.42 -0.63 -1.16
C LEU A 147 -4.90 -0.49 -0.98
N LEU A 148 -4.25 0.39 -1.76
CA LEU A 148 -2.82 0.64 -1.63
C LEU A 148 -2.47 1.26 -0.27
N THR A 149 -3.35 2.08 0.29
CA THR A 149 -3.21 2.61 1.65
C THR A 149 -3.31 1.49 2.68
N ALA A 150 -4.25 0.56 2.54
CA ALA A 150 -4.33 -0.63 3.39
C ALA A 150 -3.04 -1.46 3.35
N VAL A 151 -2.49 -1.68 2.15
CA VAL A 151 -1.17 -2.32 1.97
C VAL A 151 -0.07 -1.51 2.66
N HIS A 152 0.00 -0.20 2.45
CA HIS A 152 1.00 0.67 3.09
C HIS A 152 0.99 0.49 4.63
N PHE A 153 -0.17 0.57 5.27
CA PHE A 153 -0.27 0.39 6.71
C PHE A 153 0.14 -1.00 7.19
N HIS A 154 -0.15 -2.05 6.43
CA HIS A 154 0.25 -3.42 6.76
C HIS A 154 1.75 -3.72 6.51
N TYR A 155 2.49 -2.85 5.80
CA TYR A 155 3.91 -3.04 5.51
C TYR A 155 4.79 -1.94 6.12
N SER A 156 4.76 -0.72 5.57
CA SER A 156 5.63 0.38 5.98
C SER A 156 5.31 0.88 7.39
N ALA A 157 4.03 0.89 7.79
CA ALA A 157 3.62 1.38 9.10
C ALA A 157 3.62 0.28 10.17
N PHE A 158 3.33 -0.97 9.81
CA PHE A 158 3.32 -2.09 10.74
C PHE A 158 4.67 -2.82 10.83
N ILE A 159 5.11 -3.45 9.73
CA ILE A 159 6.24 -4.38 9.74
C ILE A 159 7.55 -3.65 9.97
N ILE A 160 7.78 -2.53 9.27
CA ILE A 160 9.08 -1.83 9.36
C ILE A 160 9.36 -1.32 10.78
N PRO A 161 8.43 -0.64 11.50
CA PRO A 161 8.66 -0.26 12.89
C PRO A 161 8.88 -1.46 13.82
N VAL A 162 8.14 -2.55 13.65
CA VAL A 162 8.33 -3.78 14.44
C VAL A 162 9.72 -4.38 14.22
N ILE A 163 10.15 -4.55 12.97
CA ILE A 163 11.47 -5.10 12.65
C ILE A 163 12.58 -4.14 13.09
N CYS A 164 12.39 -2.84 12.94
CA CYS A 164 13.30 -1.82 13.47
C CYS A 164 13.44 -1.98 14.99
N GLY A 165 12.35 -2.03 15.74
CA GLY A 165 12.40 -2.24 17.19
C GLY A 165 13.05 -3.56 17.61
N LEU A 166 12.76 -4.66 16.92
CA LEU A 166 13.42 -5.95 17.16
C LEU A 166 14.93 -5.91 16.87
N LEU A 167 15.36 -5.15 15.85
CA LEU A 167 16.77 -4.87 15.59
C LEU A 167 17.39 -4.08 16.76
N GLY A 168 16.68 -3.08 17.27
CA GLY A 168 17.07 -2.30 18.45
C GLY A 168 17.32 -3.15 19.69
N ARG A 169 16.52 -4.21 19.92
CA ARG A 169 16.77 -5.17 21.00
C ARG A 169 18.10 -5.92 20.85
N LYS A 170 18.56 -6.16 19.63
CA LYS A 170 19.89 -6.74 19.35
C LYS A 170 21.00 -5.71 19.34
N TRP A 171 20.68 -4.47 19.01
CA TRP A 171 21.62 -3.35 19.01
C TRP A 171 21.89 -2.91 20.46
N GLN A 172 22.81 -3.61 21.13
CA GLN A 172 23.10 -3.43 22.57
C GLN A 172 23.68 -2.05 22.94
N LYS A 173 24.07 -1.22 21.96
CA LYS A 173 24.67 0.10 22.20
C LYS A 173 23.61 1.19 22.16
N LYS A 174 23.56 2.03 23.20
CA LYS A 174 22.82 3.30 23.12
C LYS A 174 23.38 4.14 21.98
N SER A 175 22.54 4.51 21.02
CA SER A 175 22.92 5.33 19.88
C SER A 175 21.83 6.36 19.64
N CYS A 176 22.19 7.64 19.75
CA CYS A 176 21.28 8.75 19.43
C CYS A 176 20.83 8.69 17.96
N ILE A 177 21.76 8.35 17.06
CA ILE A 177 21.49 8.19 15.63
C ILE A 177 20.45 7.09 15.38
N TYR A 178 20.60 5.94 16.03
CA TYR A 178 19.61 4.87 15.96
C TYR A 178 18.23 5.33 16.45
N ALA A 179 18.19 6.05 17.58
CA ALA A 179 16.95 6.55 18.14
C ALA A 179 16.26 7.55 17.21
N MET A 180 17.02 8.49 16.62
CA MET A 180 16.50 9.46 15.65
C MET A 180 15.95 8.76 14.41
N ILE A 181 16.69 7.83 13.81
CA ILE A 181 16.23 7.05 12.64
C ILE A 181 14.95 6.28 12.96
N THR A 182 14.90 5.63 14.13
CA THR A 182 13.72 4.87 14.57
C THR A 182 12.52 5.78 14.78
N ALA A 183 12.71 6.97 15.38
CA ALA A 183 11.65 7.95 15.55
C ALA A 183 11.11 8.44 14.19
N VAL A 184 11.99 8.73 13.23
CA VAL A 184 11.58 9.07 11.86
C VAL A 184 10.75 7.94 11.25
N ILE A 185 11.19 6.69 11.34
CA ILE A 185 10.45 5.52 10.83
C ILE A 185 9.05 5.43 11.45
N ILE A 186 8.90 5.69 12.76
CA ILE A 186 7.60 5.68 13.45
C ILE A 186 6.68 6.78 12.94
N LEU A 187 7.20 7.99 12.71
CA LEU A 187 6.41 9.17 12.30
C LEU A 187 6.12 9.23 10.79
N SER A 188 6.90 8.51 9.99
CA SER A 188 6.84 8.59 8.52
C SER A 188 5.49 8.21 7.91
N PRO A 189 4.80 7.13 8.33
CA PRO A 189 3.49 6.79 7.75
C PRO A 189 2.46 7.93 7.83
N MET A 190 2.43 8.66 8.95
CA MET A 190 1.52 9.79 9.16
C MET A 190 1.92 11.03 8.34
N THR A 191 3.22 11.32 8.27
CA THR A 191 3.73 12.48 7.51
C THR A 191 3.62 12.28 6.00
N ILE A 192 3.83 11.06 5.49
CA ILE A 192 3.61 10.74 4.08
C ILE A 192 2.12 10.85 3.72
N ALA A 193 1.22 10.32 4.57
CA ALA A 193 -0.21 10.46 4.35
C ALA A 193 -0.65 11.93 4.27
N MET A 194 -0.12 12.78 5.16
CA MET A 194 -0.33 14.23 5.12
C MET A 194 0.19 14.85 3.82
N GLY A 195 1.36 14.43 3.34
CA GLY A 195 1.91 14.90 2.07
C GLY A 195 0.99 14.61 0.88
N ILE A 196 0.47 13.39 0.79
CA ILE A 196 -0.45 12.97 -0.28
C ILE A 196 -1.74 13.79 -0.26
N THR A 197 -2.26 14.13 0.92
CA THR A 197 -3.51 14.89 1.06
C THR A 197 -3.37 16.38 0.78
N TYR A 198 -2.23 17.00 1.14
CA TYR A 198 -2.13 18.46 1.14
C TYR A 198 -1.20 19.05 0.07
N SER A 199 -0.04 18.44 -0.21
CA SER A 199 0.95 19.05 -1.13
C SER A 199 2.01 18.06 -1.61
N ARG A 200 2.27 18.05 -2.92
CA ARG A 200 3.33 17.25 -3.57
C ARG A 200 4.72 17.57 -3.02
N TRP A 201 4.98 18.81 -2.60
CA TRP A 201 6.23 19.19 -1.96
C TRP A 201 6.40 18.59 -0.56
N ILE A 202 5.31 18.57 0.23
CA ILE A 202 5.30 17.91 1.54
C ILE A 202 5.50 16.41 1.37
N GLU A 203 4.82 15.79 0.39
CA GLU A 203 5.01 14.38 0.06
C GLU A 203 6.47 14.09 -0.31
N PHE A 204 7.06 14.87 -1.22
CA PHE A 204 8.46 14.69 -1.62
C PHE A 204 9.41 14.77 -0.42
N LEU A 205 9.24 15.78 0.43
CA LEU A 205 10.07 15.95 1.63
C LEU A 205 9.89 14.78 2.62
N ALA A 206 8.65 14.35 2.86
CA ALA A 206 8.36 13.21 3.73
C ALA A 206 8.97 11.91 3.20
N VAL A 207 8.86 11.65 1.89
CA VAL A 207 9.46 10.49 1.23
C VAL A 207 10.99 10.54 1.29
N PHE A 208 11.60 11.71 1.07
CA PHE A 208 13.05 11.89 1.18
C PHE A 208 13.55 11.57 2.59
N ILE A 209 12.91 12.16 3.61
CA ILE A 209 13.25 11.93 5.02
C ILE A 209 13.07 10.45 5.39
N TYR A 210 11.98 9.82 4.96
CA TYR A 210 11.74 8.41 5.20
C TYR A 210 12.76 7.51 4.51
N ALA A 211 13.11 7.80 3.25
CA ALA A 211 14.13 7.08 2.51
C ALA A 211 15.49 7.16 3.23
N ALA A 212 15.91 8.35 3.66
CA ALA A 212 17.14 8.52 4.43
C ALA A 212 17.14 7.69 5.73
N ALA A 213 16.00 7.65 6.43
CA ALA A 213 15.85 6.81 7.62
C ALA A 213 15.92 5.30 7.31
N LEU A 214 15.36 4.86 6.19
CA LEU A 214 15.46 3.46 5.74
C LEU A 214 16.90 3.07 5.36
N TYR A 215 17.67 3.97 4.73
CA TYR A 215 19.11 3.77 4.54
C TYR A 215 19.86 3.65 5.86
N GLY A 216 19.51 4.47 6.85
CA GLY A 216 19.99 4.36 8.21
C GLY A 216 19.65 3.00 8.85
N TYR A 217 18.41 2.53 8.71
CA TYR A 217 18.00 1.19 9.14
C TYR A 217 18.83 0.09 8.47
N GLY A 218 19.03 0.16 7.15
CA GLY A 218 19.86 -0.78 6.40
C GLY A 218 21.30 -0.85 6.92
N PHE A 219 21.91 0.30 7.24
CA PHE A 219 23.21 0.35 7.88
C PHE A 219 23.25 -0.44 9.19
N PHE A 220 22.25 -0.26 10.07
CA PHE A 220 22.18 -1.01 11.33
C PHE A 220 21.96 -2.51 11.11
N VAL A 221 21.16 -2.91 10.12
CA VAL A 221 20.98 -4.33 9.77
C VAL A 221 22.33 -4.95 9.39
N PHE A 222 23.09 -4.31 8.49
CA PHE A 222 24.36 -4.84 8.02
C PHE A 222 25.44 -4.90 9.10
N LYS A 223 25.45 -3.94 10.04
CA LYS A 223 26.41 -3.89 11.16
C LYS A 223 26.06 -4.80 12.32
N THR A 224 24.78 -5.13 12.52
CA THR A 224 24.36 -5.97 13.64
C THR A 224 24.91 -7.39 13.50
N LYS A 225 25.48 -7.91 14.58
CA LYS A 225 25.97 -9.30 14.63
C LYS A 225 24.82 -10.24 14.98
N PHE A 226 24.64 -11.28 14.17
CA PHE A 226 23.70 -12.37 14.43
C PHE A 226 24.47 -13.66 14.68
N HIS A 227 23.95 -14.49 15.58
CA HIS A 227 24.53 -15.80 15.86
C HIS A 227 24.41 -16.74 14.65
N ASN A 228 23.24 -16.76 14.00
CA ASN A 228 23.00 -17.56 12.80
C ASN A 228 23.34 -16.75 11.53
N LYS A 229 24.28 -17.27 10.73
CA LYS A 229 24.73 -16.64 9.46
C LYS A 229 23.64 -16.59 8.40
N TRP A 230 22.76 -17.60 8.33
CA TRP A 230 21.63 -17.61 7.40
C TRP A 230 20.62 -16.53 7.72
N ALA A 231 20.29 -16.35 9.01
CA ALA A 231 19.42 -15.27 9.46
C ALA A 231 20.00 -13.90 9.11
N LYS A 232 21.32 -13.71 9.28
CA LYS A 232 22.00 -12.48 8.83
C LYS A 232 21.87 -12.29 7.32
N GLY A 233 22.14 -13.33 6.55
CA GLY A 233 22.08 -13.29 5.08
C GLY A 233 20.70 -12.89 4.59
N LEU A 234 19.65 -13.61 5.01
CA LEU A 234 18.27 -13.35 4.62
C LEU A 234 17.80 -11.95 5.01
N LEU A 235 18.10 -11.50 6.24
CA LEU A 235 17.74 -10.15 6.67
C LEU A 235 18.49 -9.06 5.90
N SER A 236 19.77 -9.31 5.57
CA SER A 236 20.58 -8.38 4.77
C SER A 236 20.06 -8.28 3.34
N VAL A 237 19.67 -9.40 2.72
CA VAL A 237 19.05 -9.42 1.39
C VAL A 237 17.72 -8.67 1.42
N SER A 238 16.86 -8.95 2.39
CA SER A 238 15.58 -8.24 2.55
C SER A 238 15.79 -6.73 2.71
N ALA A 239 16.76 -6.30 3.53
CA ALA A 239 17.11 -4.88 3.66
C ALA A 239 17.63 -4.29 2.34
N ALA A 240 18.51 -4.99 1.63
CA ALA A 240 19.04 -4.52 0.34
C ALA A 240 17.93 -4.33 -0.70
N VAL A 241 16.99 -5.28 -0.80
CA VAL A 241 15.81 -5.15 -1.69
C VAL A 241 15.00 -3.92 -1.30
N LEU A 242 14.72 -3.72 -0.01
CA LEU A 242 14.00 -2.53 0.48
C LEU A 242 14.70 -1.22 0.07
N LEU A 243 16.03 -1.15 0.21
CA LEU A 243 16.82 0.04 -0.17
C LEU A 243 16.78 0.34 -1.68
N ILE A 244 16.78 -0.70 -2.51
CA ILE A 244 16.64 -0.56 -3.96
C ILE A 244 15.22 -0.08 -4.30
N THR A 245 14.19 -0.68 -3.68
CA THR A 245 12.80 -0.29 -3.97
C THR A 245 12.47 1.13 -3.52
N ILE A 246 12.95 1.56 -2.34
CA ILE A 246 12.71 2.93 -1.88
C ILE A 246 13.47 3.96 -2.73
N LEU A 247 14.60 3.58 -3.33
CA LEU A 247 15.28 4.43 -4.30
C LEU A 247 14.40 4.68 -5.54
N PHE A 248 13.72 3.65 -6.07
CA PHE A 248 12.77 3.84 -7.15
C PHE A 248 11.59 4.73 -6.75
N SER A 249 11.04 4.54 -5.54
CA SER A 249 9.99 5.42 -5.01
C SER A 249 10.45 6.87 -4.89
N PHE A 250 11.70 7.10 -4.46
CA PHE A 250 12.28 8.44 -4.39
C PHE A 250 12.46 9.07 -5.78
N ILE A 251 12.99 8.32 -6.75
CA ILE A 251 13.12 8.79 -8.14
C ILE A 251 11.75 9.17 -8.71
N TYR A 252 10.73 8.33 -8.50
CA TYR A 252 9.36 8.63 -8.91
C TYR A 252 8.84 9.92 -8.26
N ALA A 253 8.98 10.07 -6.94
CA ALA A 253 8.54 11.28 -6.24
C ALA A 253 9.27 12.54 -6.73
N SER A 254 10.57 12.43 -7.03
CA SER A 254 11.38 13.53 -7.57
C SER A 254 10.93 13.96 -8.97
N GLY A 255 10.57 13.02 -9.84
CA GLY A 255 10.07 13.34 -11.18
C GLY A 255 8.68 13.99 -11.16
N ARG A 256 7.91 13.79 -10.08
CA ARG A 256 6.53 14.28 -9.97
C ARG A 256 6.40 15.59 -9.18
N VAL A 257 7.42 16.00 -8.42
CA VAL A 257 7.31 17.14 -7.49
C VAL A 257 6.97 18.45 -8.20
N ASP A 258 7.56 18.67 -9.38
CA ASP A 258 7.36 19.88 -10.18
C ASP A 258 6.19 19.75 -11.17
N LEU A 259 5.57 18.58 -11.32
CA LEU A 259 4.41 18.43 -12.20
C LEU A 259 3.23 19.21 -11.62
N THR A 260 2.52 20.00 -12.42
CA THR A 260 1.42 20.84 -11.94
C THR A 260 0.05 20.18 -12.08
N GLU A 261 -0.32 19.50 -13.17
CA GLU A 261 -1.61 18.79 -13.25
C GLU A 261 -1.73 17.82 -14.44
N GLY A 262 -1.04 18.07 -15.55
CA GLY A 262 -1.00 17.16 -16.70
C GLY A 262 0.23 16.27 -16.79
N LEU A 263 0.29 15.49 -17.88
CA LEU A 263 1.46 14.70 -18.28
C LEU A 263 2.73 15.54 -18.45
N THR A 264 2.56 16.83 -18.76
CA THR A 264 3.64 17.80 -18.88
C THR A 264 3.24 19.12 -18.23
N ASN A 265 4.20 19.90 -17.76
CA ASN A 265 3.92 21.25 -17.26
C ASN A 265 3.67 22.24 -18.39
N ARG A 266 4.50 22.16 -19.44
CA ARG A 266 4.40 22.99 -20.64
C ARG A 266 4.92 22.21 -21.83
N MET A 267 4.11 22.06 -22.88
CA MET A 267 4.53 21.41 -24.13
C MET A 267 5.67 22.15 -24.83
N GLU A 268 5.81 23.45 -24.57
CA GLU A 268 6.93 24.27 -25.05
C GLU A 268 8.30 23.72 -24.61
N GLN A 269 8.38 23.02 -23.47
CA GLN A 269 9.65 22.45 -22.98
C GLN A 269 10.21 21.35 -23.89
N PHE A 270 9.36 20.73 -24.73
CA PHE A 270 9.77 19.70 -25.68
C PHE A 270 10.14 20.27 -27.05
N ARG A 271 10.08 21.60 -27.25
CA ARG A 271 10.41 22.24 -28.53
C ARG A 271 11.87 21.92 -28.90
N SER A 272 12.04 21.29 -30.05
CA SER A 272 13.33 20.89 -30.61
C SER A 272 13.34 21.05 -32.12
N VAL A 273 14.50 20.84 -32.77
CA VAL A 273 14.61 20.90 -34.24
C VAL A 273 13.61 19.95 -34.93
N CYS A 274 13.27 18.84 -34.28
CA CYS A 274 12.36 17.81 -34.81
C CYS A 274 10.90 17.95 -34.32
N PHE A 275 10.62 18.84 -33.36
CA PHE A 275 9.30 18.97 -32.75
C PHE A 275 9.00 20.44 -32.43
N ASP A 276 7.93 20.96 -33.04
CA ASP A 276 7.46 22.33 -32.84
C ASP A 276 6.03 22.31 -32.32
N ASP A 277 5.87 22.63 -31.04
CA ASP A 277 4.59 22.69 -30.33
C ASP A 277 3.62 23.69 -30.95
N ARG A 278 4.10 24.75 -31.61
CA ARG A 278 3.24 25.77 -32.25
C ARG A 278 2.46 25.23 -33.43
N LYS A 279 2.87 24.07 -33.97
CA LYS A 279 2.17 23.38 -35.06
C LYS A 279 1.11 22.40 -34.54
N LEU A 280 1.04 22.15 -33.23
CA LEU A 280 0.03 21.29 -32.62
C LEU A 280 -1.29 22.03 -32.47
N ALA A 281 -2.39 21.27 -32.53
CA ALA A 281 -3.70 21.80 -32.20
C ALA A 281 -3.74 22.20 -30.71
N PRO A 282 -4.35 23.34 -30.34
CA PRO A 282 -4.43 23.79 -28.94
C PRO A 282 -5.00 22.75 -27.99
N GLY A 283 -5.97 21.95 -28.43
CA GLY A 283 -6.55 20.87 -27.62
C GLY A 283 -5.60 19.71 -27.32
N ILE A 284 -4.57 19.49 -28.16
CA ILE A 284 -3.53 18.49 -27.86
C ILE A 284 -2.64 19.06 -26.75
N ILE A 285 -2.22 20.32 -26.87
CA ILE A 285 -1.40 20.99 -25.84
C ILE A 285 -2.14 20.98 -24.50
N ASP A 286 -3.41 21.39 -24.51
CA ASP A 286 -4.25 21.43 -23.32
C ASP A 286 -4.47 20.03 -22.71
N PHE A 287 -4.65 18.99 -23.52
CA PHE A 287 -4.71 17.62 -23.02
C PHE A 287 -3.44 17.18 -22.30
N TYR A 288 -2.26 17.52 -22.82
CA TYR A 288 -0.98 17.16 -22.20
C TYR A 288 -0.64 18.01 -20.96
N GLU A 289 -1.11 19.26 -20.91
CA GLU A 289 -0.87 20.18 -19.79
C GLU A 289 -1.91 20.05 -18.66
N ASN A 290 -3.15 19.67 -18.99
CA ASN A 290 -4.30 19.59 -18.08
C ASN A 290 -5.00 18.22 -18.15
N THR A 291 -4.22 17.13 -18.20
CA THR A 291 -4.75 15.77 -18.46
C THR A 291 -5.86 15.33 -17.50
N ASN A 292 -5.87 15.80 -16.26
CA ASN A 292 -6.90 15.46 -15.26
C ASN A 292 -8.30 16.01 -15.63
N ASP A 293 -8.39 17.03 -16.49
CA ASP A 293 -9.66 17.61 -16.95
C ASP A 293 -10.31 16.79 -18.08
N TYR A 294 -9.62 15.75 -18.54
CA TYR A 294 -10.01 14.90 -19.64
C TYR A 294 -10.37 13.49 -19.16
N GLN A 295 -11.50 12.97 -19.63
CA GLN A 295 -11.86 11.56 -19.42
C GLN A 295 -11.56 10.74 -20.67
N LEU A 296 -10.77 9.67 -20.51
CA LEU A 296 -10.55 8.70 -21.57
C LEU A 296 -11.79 7.80 -21.70
N LYS A 297 -12.51 7.91 -22.82
CA LYS A 297 -13.64 7.01 -23.13
C LYS A 297 -13.27 6.12 -24.29
N ALA A 298 -13.04 4.83 -24.02
CA ALA A 298 -12.85 3.82 -25.04
C ALA A 298 -14.22 3.35 -25.55
N ASN A 299 -14.43 3.41 -26.88
CA ASN A 299 -15.60 2.83 -27.53
C ASN A 299 -15.20 1.52 -28.21
N ILE A 300 -15.68 0.40 -27.67
CA ILE A 300 -15.36 -0.93 -28.18
C ILE A 300 -16.50 -1.35 -29.11
N GLN A 301 -16.24 -1.34 -30.42
CA GLN A 301 -17.18 -1.89 -31.40
C GLN A 301 -17.01 -3.40 -31.48
N TRP A 302 -17.86 -4.11 -30.75
CA TRP A 302 -17.90 -5.56 -30.84
C TRP A 302 -18.44 -6.02 -32.20
N VAL A 303 -17.68 -6.88 -32.86
CA VAL A 303 -18.17 -7.62 -34.04
C VAL A 303 -19.42 -8.43 -33.66
N PHE A 304 -20.36 -8.55 -34.59
CA PHE A 304 -21.72 -9.06 -34.32
C PHE A 304 -21.73 -10.43 -33.61
N TRP A 305 -20.84 -11.33 -34.01
CA TRP A 305 -20.75 -12.68 -33.44
C TRP A 305 -20.14 -12.71 -32.02
N PHE A 306 -19.46 -11.65 -31.59
CA PHE A 306 -18.81 -11.57 -30.27
C PHE A 306 -19.70 -10.91 -29.20
N LYS A 307 -20.81 -10.27 -29.58
CA LYS A 307 -21.77 -9.65 -28.64
C LYS A 307 -22.26 -10.56 -27.49
N PRO A 308 -22.61 -11.85 -27.72
CA PRO A 308 -22.97 -12.73 -26.60
C PRO A 308 -21.82 -12.97 -25.61
N PHE A 309 -20.57 -13.01 -26.08
CA PHE A 309 -19.38 -13.11 -25.23
C PHE A 309 -19.06 -11.79 -24.53
N ALA A 310 -19.26 -10.66 -25.20
CA ALA A 310 -19.10 -9.32 -24.63
C ALA A 310 -20.02 -9.08 -23.42
N PHE A 311 -21.22 -9.65 -23.42
CA PHE A 311 -22.16 -9.55 -22.28
C PHE A 311 -21.65 -10.31 -21.05
N ILE A 312 -21.04 -11.49 -21.24
CA ILE A 312 -20.41 -12.26 -20.17
C ILE A 312 -19.14 -11.53 -19.69
N TYR A 313 -18.34 -11.04 -20.64
CA TYR A 313 -17.14 -10.25 -20.37
C TYR A 313 -17.45 -8.96 -19.59
N GLU A 314 -18.51 -8.24 -19.93
CA GLU A 314 -18.93 -7.02 -19.23
C GLU A 314 -19.30 -7.32 -17.77
N LYS A 315 -19.95 -8.46 -17.52
CA LYS A 315 -20.30 -8.89 -16.16
C LYS A 315 -19.07 -9.23 -15.32
N ILE A 316 -18.05 -9.83 -15.95
CA ILE A 316 -16.75 -10.15 -15.33
C ILE A 316 -15.91 -8.87 -15.15
N SER A 317 -15.85 -8.01 -16.16
CA SER A 317 -15.09 -6.75 -16.19
C SER A 317 -15.59 -5.75 -15.15
N ARG A 318 -16.91 -5.63 -14.95
CA ARG A 318 -17.50 -4.82 -13.86
C ARG A 318 -17.04 -5.28 -12.48
N HIS A 319 -16.65 -6.54 -12.32
CA HIS A 319 -16.12 -7.10 -11.08
C HIS A 319 -14.61 -6.86 -10.90
N ILE A 320 -13.87 -6.59 -11.98
CA ILE A 320 -12.40 -6.47 -11.98
C ILE A 320 -11.93 -4.99 -11.96
N GLN A 321 -12.85 -4.01 -11.92
CA GLN A 321 -12.56 -2.55 -11.94
C GLN A 321 -11.61 -2.04 -13.05
N GLN A 322 -11.19 -2.88 -14.00
CA GLN A 322 -10.12 -2.53 -14.93
C GLN A 322 -10.55 -1.76 -16.19
N THR A 323 -11.83 -1.43 -16.38
CA THR A 323 -12.24 -0.62 -17.53
C THR A 323 -13.42 0.27 -17.24
N GLN A 324 -13.20 1.57 -17.45
CA GLN A 324 -14.20 2.63 -17.45
C GLN A 324 -15.33 2.29 -18.45
N ARG A 325 -16.53 1.99 -17.92
CA ARG A 325 -17.86 1.90 -18.57
C ARG A 325 -17.82 1.89 -20.12
N ALA A 326 -17.64 0.72 -20.73
CA ALA A 326 -17.87 0.51 -22.17
C ALA A 326 -19.38 0.60 -22.46
N SER A 327 -19.89 1.82 -22.58
CA SER A 327 -21.29 2.09 -22.95
C SER A 327 -21.47 1.98 -24.46
N LEU A 328 -22.51 1.24 -24.87
CA LEU A 328 -23.02 1.15 -26.26
C LEU A 328 -23.57 2.51 -26.71
N SER A 329 -22.70 3.43 -27.10
CA SER A 329 -23.11 4.73 -27.64
C SER A 329 -22.32 5.06 -28.90
N ASN A 330 -23.07 5.36 -29.97
CA ASN A 330 -22.53 5.82 -31.24
C ASN A 330 -22.28 7.33 -31.16
N ASN A 331 -21.03 7.71 -30.84
CA ASN A 331 -20.29 8.91 -31.30
C ASN A 331 -19.18 9.25 -30.30
N ILE A 332 -17.99 9.61 -30.80
CA ILE A 332 -16.81 9.96 -29.99
C ILE A 332 -16.56 11.47 -30.07
N LEU A 333 -16.48 12.10 -28.90
CA LEU A 333 -15.89 13.43 -28.70
C LEU A 333 -14.90 13.32 -27.54
N LEU A 334 -13.66 13.77 -27.75
CA LEU A 334 -12.88 14.30 -26.63
C LEU A 334 -13.63 15.55 -26.16
N SER A 335 -13.96 15.63 -24.89
CA SER A 335 -14.64 16.79 -24.30
C SER A 335 -13.90 17.08 -23.02
N SER A 336 -13.40 18.31 -22.86
CA SER A 336 -13.02 18.76 -21.53
C SER A 336 -14.30 18.84 -20.68
N CYS A 337 -14.14 18.81 -19.36
CA CYS A 337 -15.27 18.88 -18.43
C CYS A 337 -16.12 20.16 -18.62
N ASP A 338 -15.51 21.23 -19.15
CA ASP A 338 -16.14 22.54 -19.32
C ASP A 338 -16.33 23.01 -20.79
N GLN A 339 -15.77 22.33 -21.79
CA GLN A 339 -15.97 22.66 -23.22
C GLN A 339 -15.87 21.42 -24.14
N PRO A 340 -16.75 21.25 -25.13
CA PRO A 340 -16.59 20.22 -26.15
C PRO A 340 -15.41 20.58 -27.08
N LEU A 341 -14.32 19.81 -27.06
CA LEU A 341 -13.25 19.93 -28.06
C LEU A 341 -13.84 19.55 -29.43
N LYS A 342 -13.86 20.51 -30.36
CA LYS A 342 -14.07 20.24 -31.79
C LYS A 342 -12.79 19.64 -32.39
N GLY A 343 -12.53 18.37 -32.09
CA GLY A 343 -11.41 17.63 -32.68
C GLY A 343 -11.63 16.13 -32.56
N ARG A 344 -11.75 15.44 -33.71
CA ARG A 344 -11.84 13.97 -33.76
C ARG A 344 -10.43 13.40 -33.75
N MET A 345 -9.98 12.89 -32.60
CA MET A 345 -8.78 12.05 -32.54
C MET A 345 -9.26 10.60 -32.44
N CYS A 346 -9.09 9.84 -33.53
CA CYS A 346 -9.55 8.46 -33.63
C CYS A 346 -8.33 7.54 -33.47
N LEU A 347 -8.15 6.95 -32.29
CA LEU A 347 -7.19 5.88 -32.09
C LEU A 347 -7.87 4.58 -32.53
N MET A 348 -7.60 4.11 -33.75
CA MET A 348 -7.96 2.76 -34.16
C MET A 348 -7.02 1.77 -33.47
N LEU A 349 -7.45 1.23 -32.34
CA LEU A 349 -6.93 -0.03 -31.83
C LEU A 349 -7.60 -1.14 -32.65
N PHE A 350 -6.88 -1.65 -33.67
CA PHE A 350 -7.20 -2.94 -34.26
C PHE A 350 -6.86 -4.01 -33.23
N CYS A 351 -7.89 -4.71 -32.75
CA CYS A 351 -7.77 -6.01 -32.11
C CYS A 351 -8.59 -6.98 -32.96
#